data_AF-A0A5D2R5K3-F1
#
_entry.id   AF-A0A5D2R5K3-F1
#
_cell.length_a   1.000
_cell.length_b   1.000
_cell.length_c   1.000
_cell.angle_alpha   90.00
_cell.angle_beta   90.00
_cell.angle_gamma   90.00
#
_symmetry.space_group_name_H-M   'P 1'
#
loop_
_entity.id
_entity.type
_entity.pdbx_description
1 polymer ?
#
loop_
_entity_poly.entity_id
_entity_poly.type
_entity_poly.pdbx_seq_one_letter_code
_entity_poly.pdbx_strand_id
1 'polypeptide(L)'
;MGFAVSDELLGTVVPIVVYWIYSGMYMCLGSFENYRLHSKSDEEEKNLVSKLTVVKGVLFQQLLQAAVAILLFTATGGHAGASSQQPSSFIVLASQFVTAMLVMDTWQYFLHRYFHENKFLYRHLHSRHHRLVVPYAFGALYNHPLEGLLLDTVGGALSFMLSGMSPRTSIYFFIFCHHQNSGRPLWANSSWKPPSYFL
;
A
#
# COMPACT_ATOMS: atom_id res chain seq x y z
N MET A 1 -6.40 11.67 -33.03
CA MET A 1 -6.49 10.34 -32.40
C MET A 1 -6.24 10.54 -30.91
N GLY A 2 -7.23 10.27 -30.06
CA GLY A 2 -7.04 10.35 -28.61
C GLY A 2 -6.15 9.20 -28.15
N PHE A 3 -5.15 9.49 -27.31
CA PHE A 3 -4.38 8.46 -26.62
C PHE A 3 -5.34 7.68 -25.70
N ALA A 4 -5.83 6.52 -26.15
CA ALA A 4 -6.54 5.61 -25.27
C ALA A 4 -5.52 4.97 -24.32
N VAL A 5 -5.52 5.39 -23.06
CA VAL A 5 -4.70 4.81 -22.00
C VAL A 5 -5.30 3.45 -21.63
N SER A 6 -4.49 2.40 -21.54
CA SER A 6 -4.98 1.07 -21.19
C SER A 6 -5.36 0.98 -19.70
N ASP A 7 -6.30 0.10 -19.36
CA ASP A 7 -6.77 -0.07 -17.97
C ASP A 7 -5.62 -0.51 -17.04
N GLU A 8 -4.61 -1.20 -17.57
CA GLU A 8 -3.43 -1.65 -16.84
C GLU A 8 -2.45 -0.51 -16.53
N LEU A 9 -2.25 0.38 -17.52
CA LEU A 9 -1.45 1.58 -17.31
C LEU A 9 -2.14 2.51 -16.30
N LEU A 10 -3.48 2.64 -16.37
CA LEU A 10 -4.26 3.35 -15.36
C LEU A 10 -4.14 2.69 -13.98
N GLY A 11 -4.26 1.36 -13.89
CA GLY A 11 -4.12 0.62 -12.64
C GLY A 11 -2.73 0.65 -12.04
N THR A 12 -1.70 0.98 -12.81
CA THR A 12 -0.33 1.17 -12.29
C THR A 12 -0.08 2.61 -11.87
N VAL A 13 -0.49 3.58 -12.69
CA VAL A 13 -0.15 5.01 -12.49
C VAL A 13 -1.09 5.71 -11.53
N VAL A 14 -2.40 5.48 -11.63
CA VAL A 14 -3.41 6.20 -10.83
C VAL A 14 -3.21 5.97 -9.32
N PRO A 15 -2.99 4.74 -8.83
CA PRO A 15 -2.73 4.50 -7.41
C PRO A 15 -1.52 5.27 -6.87
N ILE A 16 -0.44 5.38 -7.65
CA ILE A 16 0.77 6.14 -7.29
C ILE A 16 0.46 7.64 -7.19
N VAL A 17 -0.23 8.20 -8.18
CA VAL A 17 -0.61 9.62 -8.16
C VAL A 17 -1.50 9.92 -6.95
N VAL A 18 -2.50 9.08 -6.72
CA VAL A 18 -3.42 9.23 -5.59
C VAL A 18 -2.70 9.15 -4.25
N TYR A 19 -1.74 8.25 -4.11
CA TYR A 19 -0.90 8.14 -2.91
C TYR A 19 -0.17 9.46 -2.59
N TRP A 20 0.46 10.08 -3.59
CA TRP A 20 1.18 11.34 -3.40
C TRP A 20 0.25 12.53 -3.17
N ILE A 21 -0.93 12.56 -3.79
CA ILE A 21 -1.95 13.58 -3.53
C ILE A 21 -2.41 13.51 -2.07
N TYR A 22 -2.83 12.33 -1.59
CA TYR A 22 -3.26 12.16 -0.20
C TYR A 22 -2.14 12.46 0.79
N SER A 23 -0.94 11.95 0.52
CA SER A 23 0.22 12.25 1.36
C SER A 23 0.51 13.75 1.43
N GLY A 24 0.46 14.45 0.28
CA GLY A 24 0.61 15.91 0.22
C GLY A 24 -0.46 16.65 1.00
N MET A 25 -1.73 16.24 0.87
CA MET A 25 -2.83 16.80 1.64
C MET A 25 -2.63 16.66 3.14
N TYR A 26 -2.25 15.47 3.63
CA TYR A 26 -1.96 15.25 5.05
C TYR A 26 -0.76 16.05 5.55
N MET A 27 0.27 16.24 4.71
CA MET A 27 1.41 17.11 5.05
C MET A 27 1.02 18.59 5.14
N CYS A 28 0.16 19.07 4.24
CA CYS A 28 -0.40 20.42 4.31
C CYS A 28 -1.23 20.61 5.57
N LEU A 29 -2.09 19.64 5.92
CA LEU A 29 -2.87 19.67 7.16
C LEU A 29 -1.98 19.65 8.41
N GLY A 30 -0.95 18.79 8.44
CA GLY A 30 0.01 18.71 9.54
C GLY A 30 0.90 19.96 9.69
N SER A 31 0.89 20.88 8.72
CA SER A 31 1.57 22.18 8.83
C SER A 31 0.79 23.16 9.72
N PHE A 32 -0.49 22.90 9.98
CA PHE A 32 -1.29 23.63 10.96
C PHE A 32 -1.19 22.95 12.32
N GLU A 33 -0.74 23.68 13.35
CA GLU A 33 -0.52 23.14 14.70
C GLU A 33 -1.73 22.39 15.28
N ASN A 34 -2.97 22.85 14.99
CA ASN A 34 -4.21 22.23 15.45
C ASN A 34 -4.50 20.83 14.86
N TYR A 35 -3.86 20.47 13.75
CA TYR A 35 -4.05 19.21 13.04
C TYR A 35 -2.80 18.33 13.07
N ARG A 36 -1.75 18.78 13.76
CA ARG A 36 -0.47 18.08 13.82
C ARG A 36 -0.53 16.95 14.85
N LEU A 37 -0.29 15.72 14.41
CA LEU A 37 -0.35 14.53 15.26
C LEU A 37 0.86 14.37 16.19
N HIS A 38 2.03 14.85 15.76
CA HIS A 38 3.31 14.72 16.48
C HIS A 38 4.08 16.03 16.47
N SER A 39 4.82 16.31 17.55
CA SER A 39 5.67 17.51 17.56
C SER A 39 6.83 17.37 16.56
N LYS A 40 7.31 18.49 16.02
CA LYS A 40 8.46 18.54 15.11
C LYS A 40 9.72 18.06 15.82
N SER A 41 9.85 18.38 17.11
CA SER A 41 10.92 17.84 17.96
C SER A 41 10.84 16.31 18.05
N ASP A 42 9.65 15.73 18.23
CA ASP A 42 9.51 14.26 18.21
C ASP A 42 9.91 13.67 16.84
N GLU A 43 9.48 14.29 15.74
CA GLU A 43 9.86 13.85 14.39
C GLU A 43 11.37 13.86 14.17
N GLU A 44 12.07 14.91 14.62
CA GLU A 44 13.50 15.11 14.42
C GLU A 44 14.36 14.26 15.36
N GLU A 45 13.89 14.05 16.59
CA GLU A 45 14.63 13.30 17.61
C GLU A 45 14.43 11.78 17.48
N LYS A 46 13.22 11.32 17.17
CA LYS A 46 12.88 9.88 17.21
C LYS A 46 13.09 9.17 15.89
N ASN A 47 13.03 9.88 14.75
CA ASN A 47 13.23 9.24 13.45
C ASN A 47 14.71 9.04 13.14
N LEU A 48 15.06 7.81 12.76
CA LEU A 48 16.44 7.44 12.44
C LEU A 48 16.81 7.73 10.97
N VAL A 49 15.89 8.31 10.20
CA VAL A 49 16.03 8.56 8.75
C VAL A 49 15.42 9.91 8.36
N SER A 50 16.06 10.59 7.41
CA SER A 50 15.58 11.87 6.88
C SER A 50 14.32 11.71 6.01
N LYS A 51 13.51 12.77 5.91
CA LYS A 51 12.34 12.84 5.00
C LYS A 51 12.71 12.50 3.54
N LEU A 52 13.85 13.00 3.07
CA LEU A 52 14.33 12.74 1.71
C LEU A 52 14.67 11.25 1.51
N THR A 53 15.27 10.60 2.50
CA THR A 53 15.55 9.15 2.47
C THR A 53 14.27 8.35 2.36
N VAL A 54 13.23 8.74 3.11
CA VAL A 54 11.91 8.12 3.07
C VAL A 54 11.28 8.26 1.68
N VAL A 55 11.23 9.49 1.13
CA VAL A 55 10.68 9.75 -0.21
C VAL A 55 11.40 8.93 -1.29
N LYS A 56 12.74 8.92 -1.28
CA LYS A 56 13.53 8.10 -2.22
C LYS A 56 13.22 6.61 -2.10
N GLY A 57 13.08 6.12 -0.87
CA GLY A 57 12.72 4.72 -0.61
C GLY A 57 11.34 4.37 -1.15
N VAL A 58 10.36 5.24 -0.96
CA VAL A 58 8.98 5.04 -1.44
C VAL A 58 8.91 5.07 -2.96
N LEU A 59 9.58 6.03 -3.61
CA LEU A 59 9.65 6.10 -5.08
C LEU A 59 10.32 4.86 -5.66
N PHE A 60 11.40 4.37 -5.01
CA PHE A 60 12.04 3.13 -5.42
C PHE A 60 11.10 1.92 -5.28
N GLN A 61 10.33 1.85 -4.19
CA GLN A 61 9.37 0.77 -3.99
C GLN A 61 8.24 0.81 -5.03
N GLN A 62 7.68 1.99 -5.31
CA GLN A 62 6.65 2.17 -6.34
C GLN A 62 7.18 1.82 -7.74
N LEU A 63 8.43 2.17 -8.05
CA LEU A 63 9.07 1.79 -9.31
C LEU A 63 9.21 0.27 -9.43
N LEU A 64 9.63 -0.40 -8.36
CA LEU A 64 9.76 -1.86 -8.34
C LEU A 64 8.39 -2.54 -8.50
N GLN A 65 7.37 -2.07 -7.79
CA GLN A 65 5.99 -2.58 -7.91
C GLN A 65 5.43 -2.38 -9.32
N ALA A 66 5.63 -1.20 -9.92
CA ALA A 66 5.22 -0.91 -11.29
C ALA A 66 5.95 -1.81 -12.30
N ALA A 67 7.26 -2.02 -12.13
CA ALA A 67 8.04 -2.92 -12.98
C ALA A 67 7.53 -4.36 -12.91
N VAL A 68 7.26 -4.86 -11.70
CA VAL A 68 6.72 -6.22 -11.50
C VAL A 68 5.32 -6.34 -12.13
N ALA A 69 4.44 -5.35 -11.94
CA ALA A 69 3.11 -5.34 -12.55
C ALA A 69 3.18 -5.39 -14.09
N ILE A 70 4.04 -4.57 -14.71
CA ILE A 70 4.24 -4.55 -16.17
C ILE A 70 4.81 -5.89 -16.66
N LEU A 71 5.80 -6.46 -15.96
CA LEU A 71 6.39 -7.75 -16.31
C LEU A 71 5.38 -8.89 -16.21
N LEU A 72 4.57 -8.93 -15.14
CA LEU A 72 3.51 -9.92 -15.00
C LEU A 72 2.47 -9.78 -16.12
N PHE A 73 2.06 -8.56 -16.46
CA PHE A 73 1.11 -8.30 -17.53
C PHE A 73 1.63 -8.77 -18.89
N THR A 74 2.87 -8.40 -19.22
CA THR A 74 3.50 -8.80 -20.48
C THR A 74 3.73 -10.32 -20.56
N ALA A 75 4.14 -10.95 -19.46
CA ALA A 75 4.38 -12.40 -19.39
C ALA A 75 3.09 -13.23 -19.46
N THR A 76 1.98 -12.72 -18.92
CA THR A 76 0.65 -13.36 -19.01
C THR A 76 -0.07 -13.04 -20.32
N GLY A 77 0.60 -12.34 -21.24
CA GLY A 77 0.18 -12.15 -22.62
C GLY A 77 -1.02 -11.22 -22.79
N GLY A 78 -1.38 -10.37 -21.81
CA GLY A 78 -2.59 -9.53 -21.90
C GLY A 78 -3.90 -10.32 -22.00
N HIS A 79 -3.90 -11.61 -21.68
CA HIS A 79 -5.09 -12.48 -21.73
C HIS A 79 -5.88 -12.48 -20.42
N ALA A 80 -5.94 -11.33 -19.73
CA ALA A 80 -7.14 -11.04 -18.95
C ALA A 80 -8.22 -10.73 -19.98
N GLY A 81 -8.82 -11.79 -20.53
CA GLY A 81 -9.85 -11.70 -21.55
C GLY A 81 -10.81 -10.59 -21.16
N ALA A 82 -11.06 -9.70 -22.11
CA ALA A 82 -12.15 -8.74 -22.04
C ALA A 82 -13.43 -9.54 -21.82
N SER A 83 -13.73 -9.86 -20.56
CA SER A 83 -15.02 -10.39 -20.16
C SER A 83 -15.96 -9.27 -20.54
N SER A 84 -16.80 -9.59 -21.52
CA SER A 84 -17.91 -8.77 -21.97
C SER A 84 -18.50 -8.05 -20.76
N GLN A 85 -18.40 -6.71 -20.78
CA GLN A 85 -18.92 -5.82 -19.76
C GLN A 85 -20.42 -6.06 -19.58
N GLN A 86 -20.78 -7.05 -18.77
CA GLN A 86 -22.10 -7.11 -18.18
C GLN A 86 -22.10 -6.08 -17.05
N PRO A 87 -23.13 -5.22 -16.94
CA PRO A 87 -23.24 -4.34 -15.80
C PRO A 87 -23.34 -5.19 -14.55
N SER A 88 -22.25 -5.28 -13.80
CA SER A 88 -22.23 -5.93 -12.50
C SER A 88 -23.12 -5.14 -11.57
N SER A 89 -24.17 -5.78 -11.03
CA SER A 89 -25.05 -5.20 -10.03
C SER A 89 -24.23 -4.57 -8.90
N PHE A 90 -24.72 -3.48 -8.32
CA PHE A 90 -24.07 -2.81 -7.20
C PHE A 90 -23.74 -3.77 -6.06
N ILE A 91 -24.59 -4.78 -5.83
CA ILE A 91 -24.36 -5.82 -4.82
C ILE A 91 -23.11 -6.66 -5.14
N VAL A 92 -22.90 -7.00 -6.41
CA VAL A 92 -21.71 -7.77 -6.86
C VAL A 92 -20.46 -6.92 -6.67
N LEU A 93 -20.49 -5.65 -7.09
CA LEU A 93 -19.35 -4.74 -6.88
C LEU A 93 -19.03 -4.57 -5.40
N ALA A 94 -20.05 -4.38 -4.55
CA ALA A 94 -19.88 -4.28 -3.12
C ALA A 94 -19.32 -5.57 -2.51
N SER A 95 -19.81 -6.76 -2.90
CA SER A 95 -19.28 -8.03 -2.42
C SER A 95 -17.83 -8.24 -2.84
N GLN A 96 -17.48 -7.92 -4.10
CA GLN A 96 -16.10 -7.99 -4.58
C GLN A 96 -15.17 -7.08 -3.75
N PHE A 97 -15.61 -5.86 -3.46
CA PHE A 97 -14.85 -4.90 -2.66
C PHE A 97 -14.65 -5.40 -1.22
N VAL A 98 -15.71 -5.91 -0.59
CA VAL A 98 -15.67 -6.47 0.76
C VAL A 98 -14.76 -7.70 0.81
N THR A 99 -14.87 -8.62 -0.14
CA THR A 99 -13.97 -9.78 -0.22
C THR A 99 -12.52 -9.35 -0.39
N ALA A 100 -12.24 -8.40 -1.28
CA ALA A 100 -10.88 -7.90 -1.51
C ALA A 100 -10.28 -7.22 -0.27
N MET A 101 -11.09 -6.43 0.45
CA MET A 101 -10.73 -5.83 1.74
C MET A 101 -10.39 -6.89 2.77
N LEU A 102 -11.25 -7.89 2.96
CA LEU A 102 -11.02 -8.96 3.93
C LEU A 102 -9.75 -9.75 3.62
N VAL A 103 -9.50 -10.06 2.34
CA VAL A 103 -8.29 -10.75 1.90
C VAL A 103 -7.05 -9.88 2.16
N MET A 104 -7.09 -8.61 1.79
CA MET A 104 -5.96 -7.68 1.95
C MET A 104 -5.62 -7.50 3.42
N ASP A 105 -6.61 -7.17 4.26
CA ASP A 105 -6.42 -6.93 5.68
C ASP A 105 -5.91 -8.19 6.38
N THR A 106 -6.46 -9.36 6.05
CA THR A 106 -5.99 -10.65 6.59
C THR A 106 -4.54 -10.89 6.20
N TRP A 107 -4.20 -10.73 4.92
CA TRP A 107 -2.85 -10.94 4.42
C TRP A 107 -1.84 -10.01 5.11
N GLN A 108 -2.12 -8.71 5.11
CA GLN A 108 -1.24 -7.71 5.71
C GLN A 108 -1.10 -7.92 7.21
N TYR A 109 -2.18 -8.20 7.94
CA TYR A 109 -2.14 -8.46 9.37
C TYR A 109 -1.23 -9.63 9.72
N PHE A 110 -1.46 -10.80 9.11
CA PHE A 110 -0.71 -12.00 9.46
C PHE A 110 0.75 -11.93 9.03
N LEU A 111 1.03 -11.36 7.85
CA LEU A 111 2.42 -11.24 7.38
C LEU A 111 3.21 -10.21 8.19
N HIS A 112 2.59 -9.06 8.49
CA HIS A 112 3.19 -8.05 9.37
C HIS A 112 3.47 -8.63 10.76
N ARG A 113 2.50 -9.34 11.34
CA ARG A 113 2.66 -10.05 12.60
C ARG A 113 3.81 -11.06 12.54
N TYR A 114 3.89 -11.83 11.47
CA TYR A 114 4.96 -12.81 11.29
C TYR A 114 6.35 -12.14 11.19
N PHE A 115 6.45 -11.01 10.51
CA PHE A 115 7.68 -10.22 10.47
C PHE A 115 8.12 -9.73 11.84
N HIS A 116 7.17 -9.40 12.71
CA HIS A 116 7.47 -9.06 14.09
C HIS A 116 7.72 -10.27 15.00
N GLU A 117 7.10 -11.42 14.81
CA GLU A 117 7.33 -12.58 15.68
C GLU A 117 8.66 -13.29 15.35
N ASN A 118 9.07 -13.28 14.08
CA ASN A 118 10.31 -13.89 13.65
C ASN A 118 11.50 -12.91 13.76
N LYS A 119 12.41 -13.16 14.71
CA LYS A 119 13.61 -12.32 14.93
C LYS A 119 14.47 -12.09 13.68
N PHE A 120 14.58 -13.10 12.81
CA PHE A 120 15.37 -12.97 11.58
C PHE A 120 14.70 -12.00 10.61
N LEU A 121 13.39 -12.17 10.36
CA LEU A 121 12.64 -11.32 9.43
C LEU A 121 12.51 -9.90 9.95
N TYR A 122 12.30 -9.73 11.27
CA TYR A 122 12.33 -8.42 11.88
C TYR A 122 13.67 -7.74 11.63
N ARG A 123 14.78 -8.38 12.04
CA ARG A 123 16.10 -7.74 12.01
C ARG A 123 16.54 -7.34 10.61
N HIS A 124 16.25 -8.16 9.60
CA HIS A 124 16.77 -7.98 8.24
C HIS A 124 15.80 -7.31 7.26
N LEU A 125 14.49 -7.40 7.48
CA LEU A 125 13.49 -6.81 6.60
C LEU A 125 12.75 -5.69 7.31
N HIS A 126 11.99 -6.03 8.34
CA HIS A 126 10.99 -5.13 8.93
C HIS A 126 11.58 -4.01 9.81
N SER A 127 12.82 -4.18 10.32
CA SER A 127 13.52 -3.16 11.11
C SER A 127 13.73 -1.87 10.33
N ARG A 128 13.81 -1.93 8.99
CA ARG A 128 13.90 -0.75 8.13
C ARG A 128 12.63 0.09 8.22
N HIS A 129 11.45 -0.54 8.23
CA HIS A 129 10.18 0.14 8.39
C HIS A 129 10.10 0.86 9.74
N HIS A 130 10.55 0.19 10.81
CA HIS A 130 10.62 0.75 12.17
C HIS A 130 11.72 1.79 12.40
N ARG A 131 12.55 2.13 11.41
CA ARG A 131 13.44 3.31 11.49
C ARG A 131 12.68 4.63 11.46
N LEU A 132 11.44 4.60 10.97
CA LEU A 132 10.52 5.73 10.98
C LEU A 132 9.53 5.57 12.15
N VAL A 133 9.94 6.04 13.33
CA VAL A 133 9.19 5.92 14.58
C VAL A 133 7.99 6.85 14.62
N VAL A 134 8.17 8.07 14.11
CA VAL A 134 7.12 9.08 13.95
C VAL A 134 6.79 9.13 12.46
N PRO A 135 5.73 8.43 12.01
CA PRO A 135 5.46 8.24 10.59
C PRO A 135 4.99 9.54 9.93
N TYR A 136 5.60 9.84 8.78
CA TYR A 136 5.06 10.80 7.82
C TYR A 136 3.91 10.17 7.04
N ALA A 137 2.99 10.97 6.50
CA ALA A 137 1.90 10.44 5.65
C ALA A 137 2.44 9.65 4.43
N PHE A 138 3.51 10.17 3.80
CA PHE A 138 4.23 9.49 2.73
C PHE A 138 5.19 8.39 3.22
N GLY A 139 5.25 8.11 4.52
CA GLY A 139 6.13 7.10 5.10
C GLY A 139 5.57 5.69 5.04
N ALA A 140 4.28 5.52 4.72
CA ALA A 140 3.59 4.24 4.79
C ALA A 140 4.23 3.13 3.94
N LEU A 141 4.84 3.48 2.80
CA LEU A 141 5.50 2.53 1.90
C LEU A 141 7.03 2.51 2.07
N TYR A 142 7.56 3.15 3.11
CA TYR A 142 8.98 3.10 3.43
C TYR A 142 9.29 1.81 4.20
N ASN A 143 9.56 0.76 3.45
CA ASN A 143 9.88 -0.57 3.98
C ASN A 143 10.99 -1.24 3.15
N HIS A 144 11.37 -2.46 3.50
CA HIS A 144 12.32 -3.22 2.70
C HIS A 144 11.71 -3.61 1.34
N PRO A 145 12.44 -3.62 0.20
CA PRO A 145 11.86 -3.93 -1.11
C PRO A 145 11.10 -5.26 -1.13
N LEU A 146 11.70 -6.32 -0.58
CA LEU A 146 11.03 -7.62 -0.43
C LEU A 146 9.78 -7.58 0.45
N GLU A 147 9.76 -6.72 1.47
CA GLU A 147 8.60 -6.56 2.35
C GLU A 147 7.43 -5.94 1.58
N GLY A 148 7.63 -4.84 0.84
CA GLY A 148 6.55 -4.28 0.02
C GLY A 148 6.15 -5.15 -1.18
N LEU A 149 7.04 -5.98 -1.72
CA LEU A 149 6.61 -7.01 -2.69
C LEU A 149 5.69 -8.04 -2.05
N LEU A 150 6.02 -8.55 -0.86
CA LEU A 150 5.22 -9.56 -0.18
C LEU A 150 3.91 -8.99 0.40
N LEU A 151 3.94 -7.81 1.02
CA LEU A 151 2.76 -7.18 1.60
C LEU A 151 1.84 -6.58 0.53
N ASP A 152 2.37 -5.77 -0.39
CA ASP A 152 1.54 -4.99 -1.30
C ASP A 152 1.30 -5.72 -2.63
N THR A 153 2.33 -6.27 -3.26
CA THR A 153 2.18 -6.92 -4.58
C THR A 153 1.49 -8.27 -4.48
N VAL A 154 1.96 -9.16 -3.60
CA VAL A 154 1.32 -10.47 -3.41
C VAL A 154 -0.05 -10.31 -2.74
N GLY A 155 -0.17 -9.46 -1.73
CA GLY A 155 -1.46 -9.15 -1.10
C GLY A 155 -2.48 -8.60 -2.10
N GLY A 156 -2.06 -7.63 -2.93
CA GLY A 156 -2.88 -7.06 -4.00
C GLY A 156 -3.30 -8.07 -5.06
N ALA A 157 -2.38 -8.93 -5.49
CA ALA A 157 -2.68 -9.99 -6.45
C ALA A 157 -3.69 -11.00 -5.87
N LEU A 158 -3.52 -11.42 -4.61
CA LEU A 158 -4.46 -12.32 -3.93
C LEU A 158 -5.85 -11.69 -3.80
N SER A 159 -5.94 -10.43 -3.38
CA SER A 159 -7.21 -9.69 -3.31
C SER A 159 -7.88 -9.57 -4.67
N PHE A 160 -7.13 -9.26 -5.72
CA PHE A 160 -7.64 -9.20 -7.10
C PHE A 160 -8.19 -10.55 -7.56
N MET A 161 -7.42 -11.62 -7.41
CA MET A 161 -7.79 -12.96 -7.87
C MET A 161 -8.97 -13.53 -7.10
N LEU A 162 -8.97 -13.43 -5.77
CA LEU A 162 -9.99 -14.07 -4.92
C LEU A 162 -11.32 -13.30 -4.90
N SER A 163 -11.31 -11.99 -5.13
CA SER A 163 -12.54 -11.22 -5.30
C SER A 163 -13.17 -11.38 -6.69
N GLY A 164 -12.40 -11.82 -7.69
CA GLY A 164 -12.88 -11.93 -9.07
C GLY A 164 -13.24 -10.58 -9.70
N MET A 165 -12.63 -9.49 -9.21
CA MET A 165 -12.90 -8.14 -9.69
C MET A 165 -12.32 -7.93 -11.11
N SER A 166 -12.98 -7.07 -11.90
CA SER A 166 -12.42 -6.66 -13.19
C SER A 166 -11.19 -5.77 -13.00
N PRO A 167 -10.29 -5.65 -14.00
CA PRO A 167 -9.19 -4.69 -13.96
C PRO A 167 -9.65 -3.26 -13.64
N ARG A 168 -10.80 -2.82 -14.16
CA ARG A 168 -11.34 -1.48 -13.83
C ARG A 168 -11.79 -1.37 -12.38
N THR A 169 -12.48 -2.39 -11.87
CA THR A 169 -12.92 -2.44 -10.46
C THR A 169 -11.71 -2.41 -9.53
N SER A 170 -10.61 -3.08 -9.91
CA SER A 170 -9.39 -3.12 -9.11
C SER A 170 -8.69 -1.77 -9.00
N ILE A 171 -8.76 -0.92 -10.03
CA ILE A 171 -8.25 0.46 -9.94
C ILE A 171 -8.90 1.20 -8.77
N TYR A 172 -10.23 1.15 -8.66
CA TYR A 172 -10.95 1.79 -7.56
C TYR A 172 -10.59 1.20 -6.19
N PHE A 173 -10.42 -0.12 -6.13
CA PHE A 173 -9.97 -0.80 -4.91
C PHE A 173 -8.57 -0.36 -4.48
N PHE A 174 -7.58 -0.34 -5.38
CA PHE A 174 -6.22 0.07 -5.04
C PHE A 174 -6.13 1.57 -4.68
N ILE A 175 -6.92 2.43 -5.32
CA ILE A 175 -7.08 3.83 -4.90
C ILE A 175 -7.54 3.91 -3.43
N PHE A 176 -8.56 3.13 -3.06
CA PHE A 176 -9.06 3.08 -1.69
C PHE A 176 -7.98 2.57 -0.71
N CYS A 177 -7.23 1.52 -1.06
CA CYS A 177 -6.14 1.00 -0.24
C CYS A 177 -5.03 2.02 0.01
N HIS A 178 -4.63 2.82 -1.00
CA HIS A 178 -3.62 3.86 -0.78
C HIS A 178 -4.08 4.98 0.15
N HIS A 179 -5.35 5.35 0.08
CA HIS A 179 -5.93 6.29 1.03
C HIS A 179 -5.83 5.73 2.47
N GLN A 180 -6.23 4.48 2.65
CA GLN A 180 -6.18 3.80 3.94
C GLN A 180 -4.75 3.65 4.50
N ASN A 181 -3.78 3.30 3.65
CA ASN A 181 -2.37 3.19 4.03
C ASN A 181 -1.76 4.54 4.44
N SER A 182 -2.19 5.65 3.84
CA SER A 182 -1.66 7.00 4.15
C SER A 182 -2.18 7.56 5.48
N GLY A 183 -3.35 7.10 5.94
CA GLY A 183 -3.97 7.54 7.19
C GLY A 183 -3.68 6.61 8.36
N ARG A 184 -4.23 5.39 8.31
CA ARG A 184 -4.05 4.27 9.26
C ARG A 184 -4.73 3.02 8.68
N PRO A 185 -4.02 1.90 8.49
CA PRO A 185 -4.64 0.64 8.06
C PRO A 185 -5.64 0.12 9.10
N LEU A 186 -6.72 -0.54 8.67
CA LEU A 186 -7.71 -1.12 9.60
C LEU A 186 -7.09 -2.21 10.49
N TRP A 187 -6.19 -3.02 9.93
CA TRP A 187 -5.47 -4.03 10.70
C TRP A 187 -4.52 -3.43 11.76
N ALA A 188 -4.08 -2.19 11.59
CA ALA A 188 -3.21 -1.51 12.56
C ALA A 188 -3.95 -1.13 13.86
N ASN A 189 -5.28 -1.20 13.88
CA ASN A 189 -6.10 -1.04 15.09
C ASN A 189 -6.23 -2.31 15.93
N SER A 190 -5.55 -3.41 15.56
CA SER A 190 -5.55 -4.62 16.38
C SER A 190 -4.92 -4.33 17.77
N SER A 191 -5.46 -4.95 18.82
CA SER A 191 -4.93 -4.84 20.19
C SER A 191 -3.58 -5.53 20.40
N TRP A 192 -3.05 -6.17 19.35
CA TRP A 192 -1.80 -6.90 19.41
C TRP A 192 -0.62 -5.94 19.45
N LYS A 193 0.24 -6.11 20.46
CA LYS A 193 1.52 -5.40 20.59
C LYS A 193 2.65 -6.36 20.29
N PRO A 194 3.67 -5.95 19.52
CA PRO A 194 4.85 -6.76 19.32
C PRO A 194 5.55 -7.03 20.67
N PRO A 195 6.27 -8.15 20.81
CA PRO A 195 7.05 -8.43 22.01
C PRO A 195 8.03 -7.30 22.35
N SER A 196 8.25 -7.06 23.65
CA SER A 196 9.02 -5.90 24.16
C SER A 196 10.49 -5.85 23.74
N TYR A 197 11.05 -6.93 23.21
CA TYR A 197 12.43 -6.97 22.73
C TYR A 197 12.59 -6.46 21.28
N PHE A 198 11.51 -5.99 20.66
CA PHE A 198 11.49 -5.34 19.35
C PHE A 198 11.21 -3.82 19.40
N LEU A 199 11.06 -3.27 20.61
CA LEU A 199 10.92 -1.84 20.89
C LEU A 199 12.20 -1.33 21.55
#